data_AF-X6NM23-F1
#
_entry.id   AF-X6NM23-F1
#
_cell.length_a   1.000
_cell.length_b   1.000
_cell.length_c   1.000
_cell.angle_alpha   90.00
_cell.angle_beta   90.00
_cell.angle_gamma   90.00
#
_symmetry.space_group_name_H-M   'P 1'
#
loop_
_entity.id
_entity.type
_entity.pdbx_description
1 polymer ?
#
loop_
_entity_poly.entity_id
_entity_poly.type
_entity_poly.pdbx_seq_one_letter_code
_entity_poly.pdbx_strand_id
1 'polypeptide(L)'
;EVEKTLGKLKEFRLPEKPTEMKNLERDLRKMNDGLEGLSADDRKYTKLVVIKHYDLLFRTFRRYCKIGGDTHWMTETGWVQLLLDCNVSTKSIEKCDKEGFEELFHRVFNNHQRPKSKNKGKGKLKALKLSHQRSMSALGNLGLSDDPWTGIWEEDRGDLGAVETYRLKQVGDRKLVGCIKTSDYCEITGVLDQLDQSIAHLVIKWYKGARSGQARKMVCQIKPPDAGNTKELAKMEIKWTAIEDGKSHASGNMMLHKVSGYYLSTINYIYIYISINNYKNMCTELDNDEGLPNTQGLARYEFWDAICLLVAMRWPELRRFAAIDMFCREHLNPYIWDPIETFDEKSKRTLIQKHKVSLRKLFTAYAGMDNDEKADDDGLGLEEWQLFCSDVFAVGAQRFKNGGKPSVTQCSAAFYLTLPELEEELDFVMFLKGLENLAQEMFKKPFLLLFVSFINRRPKAKYQTPKVEERLKILIEEMCLKLHTKGGGPSQQKLTRMKTGKQ
;
A
#
# COMPACT_ATOMS: atom_id res chain seq x y z
N GLU A 1 18.95 -14.97 30.09
CA GLU A 1 18.52 -13.96 29.09
C GLU A 1 17.30 -14.43 28.29
N VAL A 2 17.37 -15.54 27.56
CA VAL A 2 16.27 -16.07 26.73
C VAL A 2 14.94 -16.17 27.48
N GLU A 3 14.92 -16.77 28.68
CA GLU A 3 13.70 -16.90 29.49
C GLU A 3 13.14 -15.54 29.94
N LYS A 4 14.00 -14.58 30.26
CA LYS A 4 13.60 -13.21 30.62
C LYS A 4 12.96 -12.48 29.43
N THR A 5 13.50 -12.68 28.23
CA THR A 5 13.00 -12.02 27.02
C THR A 5 11.73 -12.69 26.51
N LEU A 6 11.69 -14.02 26.43
CA LEU A 6 10.54 -14.74 25.86
C LEU A 6 9.38 -14.84 26.86
N GLY A 7 9.66 -14.96 28.16
CA GLY A 7 8.63 -15.27 29.15
C GLY A 7 8.05 -16.68 28.96
N LYS A 8 6.84 -16.92 29.46
CA LYS A 8 6.19 -18.24 29.36
C LYS A 8 5.54 -18.40 27.99
N LEU A 9 5.94 -19.44 27.26
CA LEU A 9 5.41 -19.73 25.91
C LEU A 9 3.88 -19.92 25.88
N LYS A 10 3.27 -20.39 26.97
CA LYS A 10 1.82 -20.56 27.09
C LYS A 10 1.04 -19.25 27.09
N GLU A 11 1.71 -18.12 27.36
CA GLU A 11 1.09 -16.79 27.38
C GLU A 11 1.08 -16.14 25.98
N PHE A 12 1.65 -16.81 24.97
CA PHE A 12 1.72 -16.25 23.62
C PHE A 12 0.34 -16.27 22.99
N ARG A 13 -0.12 -15.11 22.53
CA ARG A 13 -1.40 -14.97 21.82
C ARG A 13 -1.22 -15.41 20.37
N LEU A 14 -1.53 -16.68 20.12
CA LEU A 14 -1.53 -17.23 18.77
C LEU A 14 -2.85 -16.93 18.05
N PRO A 15 -2.85 -16.87 16.70
CA PRO A 15 -4.09 -16.71 15.94
C PRO A 15 -5.04 -17.89 16.18
N GLU A 16 -6.30 -17.60 16.51
CA GLU A 16 -7.32 -18.63 16.69
C GLU A 16 -7.79 -19.22 15.35
N LYS A 17 -7.77 -18.41 14.29
CA LYS A 17 -8.24 -18.82 12.96
C LYS A 17 -7.20 -19.72 12.27
N PRO A 18 -7.60 -20.91 11.77
CA PRO A 18 -6.68 -21.82 11.08
C PRO A 18 -5.98 -21.21 9.86
N THR A 19 -6.64 -20.30 9.14
CA THR A 19 -6.08 -19.61 7.97
C THR A 19 -4.96 -18.65 8.39
N GLU A 20 -5.14 -17.90 9.47
CA GLU A 20 -4.14 -16.98 10.00
C GLU A 20 -2.94 -17.74 10.57
N MET A 21 -3.18 -18.87 11.24
CA MET A 21 -2.13 -19.77 11.71
C MET A 21 -1.28 -20.30 10.54
N LYS A 22 -1.91 -20.78 9.46
CA LYS A 22 -1.19 -21.22 8.24
C LYS A 22 -0.35 -20.09 7.62
N ASN A 23 -0.86 -18.87 7.64
CA ASN A 23 -0.12 -17.72 7.12
C ASN A 23 1.08 -17.37 8.02
N LEU A 24 0.92 -17.42 9.35
CA LEU A 24 2.01 -17.24 10.31
C LEU A 24 3.11 -18.29 10.08
N GLU A 25 2.76 -19.57 9.96
CA GLU A 25 3.71 -20.64 9.68
C GLU A 25 4.47 -20.41 8.36
N ARG A 26 3.74 -20.06 7.30
CA ARG A 26 4.32 -19.74 5.99
C ARG A 26 5.34 -18.61 6.12
N ASP A 27 4.99 -17.55 6.82
CA ASP A 27 5.82 -16.36 6.94
C ASP A 27 7.07 -16.63 7.77
N LEU A 28 6.94 -17.39 8.88
CA LEU A 28 8.09 -17.84 9.68
C LEU A 28 9.03 -18.76 8.88
N ARG A 29 8.51 -19.54 7.92
CA ARG A 29 9.37 -20.35 7.02
C ARG A 29 10.11 -19.49 5.99
N LYS A 30 9.48 -18.42 5.50
CA LYS A 30 10.05 -17.52 4.48
C LYS A 30 11.04 -16.51 5.04
N MET A 31 10.85 -16.09 6.29
CA MET A 31 11.77 -15.25 7.04
C MET A 31 13.16 -15.88 7.12
N ASN A 32 14.14 -15.29 6.43
CA ASN A 32 15.50 -15.84 6.30
C ASN A 32 16.57 -14.77 6.29
N ASP A 33 16.37 -13.67 5.58
CA ASP A 33 17.42 -12.66 5.37
C ASP A 33 17.78 -11.94 6.68
N GLY A 34 16.78 -11.66 7.51
CA GLY A 34 16.99 -11.10 8.85
C GLY A 34 17.63 -12.08 9.84
N LEU A 35 17.72 -13.36 9.47
CA LEU A 35 18.27 -14.45 10.27
C LEU A 35 19.65 -14.92 9.78
N GLU A 36 20.20 -14.27 8.75
CA GLU A 36 21.51 -14.60 8.20
C GLU A 36 22.62 -14.38 9.24
N GLY A 37 23.58 -15.30 9.29
CA GLY A 37 24.71 -15.26 10.23
C GLY A 37 24.36 -15.66 11.67
N LEU A 38 23.10 -15.94 12.01
CA LEU A 38 22.69 -16.35 13.36
C LEU A 38 22.89 -17.86 13.60
N SER A 39 23.22 -18.21 14.85
CA SER A 39 23.25 -19.60 15.32
C SER A 39 21.86 -20.27 15.20
N ALA A 40 21.80 -21.60 15.14
CA ALA A 40 20.53 -22.31 15.05
C ALA A 40 19.56 -21.95 16.19
N ASP A 41 20.10 -21.81 17.41
CA ASP A 41 19.33 -21.39 18.58
C ASP A 41 18.87 -19.94 18.49
N ASP A 42 19.72 -19.01 18.05
CA ASP A 42 19.32 -17.61 17.85
C ASP A 42 18.24 -17.47 16.79
N ARG A 43 18.31 -18.25 15.70
CA ARG A 43 17.26 -18.27 14.68
C ARG A 43 15.93 -18.74 15.26
N LYS A 44 15.96 -19.78 16.11
CA LYS A 44 14.78 -20.28 16.83
C LYS A 44 14.21 -19.23 17.78
N TYR A 45 15.04 -18.61 18.62
CA TYR A 45 14.58 -17.61 19.58
C TYR A 45 14.08 -16.32 18.90
N THR A 46 14.71 -15.92 17.80
CA THR A 46 14.27 -14.77 16.99
C THR A 46 12.88 -15.02 16.39
N LYS A 47 12.59 -16.23 15.91
CA LYS A 47 11.24 -16.59 15.47
C LYS A 47 10.24 -16.62 16.62
N LEU A 48 10.63 -17.12 17.80
CA LEU A 48 9.76 -17.16 18.97
C LEU A 48 9.38 -15.76 19.48
N VAL A 49 10.28 -14.79 19.44
CA VAL A 49 9.93 -13.40 19.81
C VAL A 49 9.00 -12.74 18.79
N VAL A 50 9.13 -13.06 17.49
CA VAL A 50 8.16 -12.62 16.48
C VAL A 50 6.78 -13.20 16.76
N ILE A 51 6.70 -14.48 17.17
CA ILE A 51 5.44 -15.11 17.58
C ILE A 51 4.87 -14.43 18.84
N LYS A 52 5.71 -14.16 19.85
CA LYS A 52 5.32 -13.46 21.08
C LYS A 52 4.62 -12.13 20.78
N HIS A 53 5.14 -11.37 19.83
CA HIS A 53 4.63 -10.05 19.42
C HIS A 53 3.81 -10.09 18.13
N TYR A 54 3.30 -11.24 17.71
CA TYR A 54 2.68 -11.41 16.39
C TYR A 54 1.50 -10.45 16.17
N ASP A 55 0.58 -10.34 17.13
CA ASP A 55 -0.60 -9.47 17.01
C ASP A 55 -0.17 -8.00 16.84
N LEU A 56 0.77 -7.53 17.66
CA LEU A 56 1.33 -6.18 17.58
C LEU A 56 2.01 -5.92 16.22
N LEU A 57 2.91 -6.81 15.80
CA LEU A 57 3.65 -6.68 14.54
C LEU A 57 2.72 -6.77 13.33
N PHE A 58 1.72 -7.65 13.36
CA PHE A 58 0.77 -7.80 12.26
C PHE A 58 -0.16 -6.59 12.14
N ARG A 59 -0.69 -6.09 13.25
CA ARG A 59 -1.49 -4.86 13.24
C ARG A 59 -0.65 -3.67 12.81
N THR A 60 0.61 -3.59 13.24
CA THR A 60 1.56 -2.56 12.79
C THR A 60 1.77 -2.64 11.29
N PHE A 61 2.05 -3.84 10.76
CA PHE A 61 2.17 -4.06 9.33
C PHE A 61 0.95 -3.55 8.58
N ARG A 62 -0.26 -4.02 8.93
CA ARG A 62 -1.51 -3.60 8.28
C ARG A 62 -1.75 -2.09 8.34
N ARG A 63 -1.48 -1.47 9.49
CA ARG A 63 -1.63 -0.01 9.68
C ARG A 63 -0.74 0.76 8.70
N TYR A 64 0.53 0.40 8.62
CA TYR A 64 1.49 1.16 7.81
C TYR A 64 1.49 0.77 6.33
N CYS A 65 0.97 -0.41 5.98
CA CYS A 65 0.53 -0.69 4.61
C CYS A 65 -0.47 0.38 4.17
N LYS A 66 -1.58 0.55 4.91
CA LYS A 66 -2.61 1.56 4.57
C LYS A 66 -2.05 2.98 4.49
N ILE A 67 -1.23 3.38 5.46
CA ILE A 67 -0.57 4.69 5.45
C ILE A 67 0.32 4.86 4.21
N GLY A 68 0.95 3.78 3.75
CA GLY A 68 1.75 3.73 2.54
C GLY A 68 0.94 3.66 1.24
N GLY A 69 -0.39 3.69 1.29
CA GLY A 69 -1.28 3.64 0.13
C GLY A 69 -1.56 2.24 -0.43
N ASP A 70 -1.19 1.16 0.28
CA ASP A 70 -1.45 -0.21 -0.17
C ASP A 70 -2.01 -1.06 0.98
N THR A 71 -3.04 -1.86 0.76
CA THR A 71 -3.69 -2.63 1.84
C THR A 71 -2.98 -3.93 2.20
N HIS A 72 -2.10 -4.41 1.31
CA HIS A 72 -1.49 -5.73 1.35
C HIS A 72 0.03 -5.70 1.52
N TRP A 73 0.68 -4.66 1.01
CA TRP A 73 2.13 -4.52 0.95
C TRP A 73 2.59 -3.30 1.72
N MET A 74 3.71 -3.43 2.43
CA MET A 74 4.33 -2.28 3.07
C MET A 74 5.15 -1.56 2.01
N THR A 75 4.68 -0.41 1.53
CA THR A 75 5.48 0.45 0.64
C THR A 75 6.62 1.12 1.42
N GLU A 76 7.57 1.70 0.69
CA GLU A 76 8.66 2.48 1.30
C GLU A 76 8.14 3.61 2.18
N THR A 77 7.13 4.34 1.71
CA THR A 77 6.44 5.40 2.46
C THR A 77 5.89 4.88 3.79
N GLY A 78 5.20 3.73 3.77
CA GLY A 78 4.68 3.09 4.97
C GLY A 78 5.79 2.68 5.95
N TRP A 79 6.88 2.11 5.42
CA TRP A 79 8.05 1.70 6.20
C TRP A 79 8.77 2.88 6.86
N VAL A 80 9.07 3.94 6.11
CA VAL A 80 9.74 5.13 6.64
C VAL A 80 8.88 5.78 7.72
N GLN A 81 7.57 5.94 7.47
CA GLN A 81 6.65 6.54 8.44
C GLN A 81 6.58 5.72 9.74
N LEU A 82 6.59 4.39 9.65
CA LEU A 82 6.66 3.51 10.82
C LEU A 82 7.87 3.82 11.69
N LEU A 83 9.05 3.93 11.10
CA LEU A 83 10.28 4.11 11.85
C LEU A 83 10.42 5.51 12.45
N LEU A 84 9.86 6.52 11.77
CA LEU A 84 9.72 7.87 12.31
C LEU A 84 8.79 7.87 13.53
N ASP A 85 7.63 7.21 13.43
CA ASP A 85 6.67 7.14 14.54
C ASP A 85 7.19 6.32 15.73
N CYS A 86 7.97 5.27 15.48
CA CYS A 86 8.63 4.48 16.52
C CYS A 86 9.78 5.21 17.23
N ASN A 87 10.20 6.38 16.74
CA ASN A 87 11.36 7.11 17.26
C ASN A 87 12.63 6.24 17.28
N VAL A 88 12.87 5.47 16.20
CA VAL A 88 14.07 4.61 16.09
C VAL A 88 15.31 5.43 15.72
N SER A 89 15.12 6.51 14.97
CA SER A 89 16.21 7.32 14.43
C SER A 89 17.09 7.91 15.53
N THR A 90 18.38 7.67 15.44
CA THR A 90 19.37 8.27 16.34
C THR A 90 20.62 8.69 15.58
N LYS A 91 20.98 9.98 15.68
CA LYS A 91 22.20 10.54 15.06
C LYS A 91 23.50 9.85 15.49
N SER A 92 23.50 9.16 16.64
CA SER A 92 24.66 8.44 17.14
C SER A 92 24.95 7.15 16.36
N ILE A 93 24.02 6.70 15.52
CA ILE A 93 24.14 5.46 14.76
C ILE A 93 24.05 5.82 13.29
N GLU A 94 25.14 5.56 12.57
CA GLU A 94 25.26 5.76 11.14
C GLU A 94 24.13 5.01 10.41
N LYS A 95 23.52 5.64 9.41
CA LYS A 95 22.39 5.09 8.62
C LYS A 95 21.12 4.77 9.43
N CYS A 96 20.94 5.36 10.61
CA CYS A 96 19.68 5.28 11.35
C CYS A 96 18.86 6.58 11.20
N ASP A 97 18.67 6.99 9.95
CA ASP A 97 17.91 8.14 9.51
C ASP A 97 17.00 7.75 8.33
N LYS A 98 16.31 8.74 7.74
CA LYS A 98 15.37 8.51 6.65
C LYS A 98 16.02 7.77 5.47
N GLU A 99 17.18 8.25 5.02
CA GLU A 99 17.92 7.64 3.89
C GLU A 99 18.35 6.20 4.22
N GLY A 100 18.84 5.95 5.43
CA GLY A 100 19.18 4.59 5.85
C GLY A 100 17.97 3.66 5.96
N PHE A 101 16.78 4.19 6.28
CA PHE A 101 15.54 3.41 6.28
C PHE A 101 15.09 3.03 4.87
N GLU A 102 15.22 3.94 3.91
CA GLU A 102 14.96 3.71 2.48
C GLU A 102 15.96 2.69 1.91
N GLU A 103 17.26 2.83 2.22
CA GLU A 103 18.30 1.87 1.83
C GLU A 103 17.98 0.46 2.36
N LEU A 104 17.59 0.37 3.64
CA LEU A 104 17.22 -0.90 4.26
C LEU A 104 15.98 -1.51 3.60
N PHE A 105 14.98 -0.71 3.26
CA PHE A 105 13.78 -1.16 2.54
C PHE A 105 14.15 -1.81 1.21
N HIS A 106 14.88 -1.10 0.35
CA HIS A 106 15.27 -1.62 -0.95
C HIS A 106 16.20 -2.82 -0.84
N ARG A 107 17.10 -2.86 0.15
CA ARG A 107 17.96 -4.03 0.38
C ARG A 107 17.13 -5.27 0.65
N VAL A 108 16.15 -5.18 1.55
CA VAL A 108 15.28 -6.32 1.90
C VAL A 108 14.45 -6.73 0.68
N PHE A 109 13.81 -5.76 0.03
CA PHE A 109 12.99 -6.02 -1.17
C PHE A 109 13.81 -6.74 -2.24
N ASN A 110 14.97 -6.19 -2.61
CA ASN A 110 15.82 -6.76 -3.66
C ASN A 110 16.37 -8.14 -3.29
N ASN A 111 16.68 -8.40 -2.02
CA ASN A 111 17.18 -9.71 -1.60
C ASN A 111 16.12 -10.82 -1.76
N HIS A 112 14.85 -10.51 -1.47
CA HIS A 112 13.75 -11.47 -1.66
C HIS A 112 13.35 -11.64 -3.14
N GLN A 113 13.53 -10.60 -3.97
CA GLN A 113 13.29 -10.70 -5.42
C GLN A 113 14.41 -11.39 -6.18
N ARG A 114 15.64 -11.45 -5.64
CA ARG A 114 16.75 -12.11 -6.33
C ARG A 114 16.43 -13.58 -6.54
N PRO A 115 16.49 -14.09 -7.80
CA PRO A 115 16.32 -15.50 -8.04
C PRO A 115 17.41 -16.23 -7.27
N LYS A 116 17.03 -17.02 -6.26
CA LYS A 116 17.97 -17.85 -5.50
C LYS A 116 18.67 -18.75 -6.51
N SER A 117 19.88 -18.36 -6.92
CA SER A 117 20.68 -19.11 -7.88
C SER A 117 20.83 -20.49 -7.26
N LYS A 118 20.10 -21.47 -7.79
CA LYS A 118 20.08 -22.83 -7.25
C LYS A 118 21.53 -23.28 -7.21
N ASN A 119 22.10 -23.35 -6.01
CA ASN A 119 23.42 -23.95 -5.81
C ASN A 119 23.40 -25.29 -6.53
N LYS A 120 24.23 -25.39 -7.58
CA LYS A 120 24.39 -26.56 -8.44
C LYS A 120 24.99 -27.69 -7.59
N GLY A 121 24.15 -28.37 -6.82
CA GLY A 121 24.51 -29.53 -6.02
C GLY A 121 23.63 -30.73 -6.35
N LYS A 122 24.17 -31.63 -7.18
CA LYS A 122 23.88 -33.08 -7.33
C LYS A 122 22.38 -33.46 -7.39
N GLY A 123 21.80 -33.75 -8.55
CA GLY A 123 22.19 -34.85 -9.42
C GLY A 123 21.29 -36.06 -9.17
N LYS A 124 20.01 -35.99 -9.61
CA LYS A 124 19.13 -37.14 -9.94
C LYS A 124 17.73 -36.70 -10.41
N LEU A 125 17.28 -35.49 -10.06
CA LEU A 125 16.01 -34.91 -10.55
C LEU A 125 16.12 -34.26 -11.95
N LYS A 126 17.03 -34.72 -12.81
CA LYS A 126 17.37 -34.09 -14.09
C LYS A 126 16.48 -34.56 -15.25
N ALA A 127 15.93 -35.77 -15.24
CA ALA A 127 15.21 -36.29 -16.41
C ALA A 127 13.86 -35.57 -16.67
N LEU A 128 13.05 -35.31 -15.63
CA LEU A 128 11.81 -34.54 -15.80
C LEU A 128 12.07 -33.03 -15.99
N LYS A 129 13.14 -32.49 -15.39
CA LYS A 129 13.49 -31.08 -15.49
C LYS A 129 14.19 -30.68 -16.80
N LEU A 130 14.82 -31.61 -17.53
CA LEU A 130 15.47 -31.27 -18.81
C LEU A 130 14.49 -31.10 -19.97
N SER A 131 13.32 -31.75 -19.94
CA SER A 131 12.21 -31.40 -20.83
C SER A 131 11.65 -30.01 -20.49
N HIS A 132 11.42 -29.76 -19.20
CA HIS A 132 10.90 -28.49 -18.66
C HIS A 132 11.83 -27.29 -18.88
N GLN A 133 13.16 -27.47 -18.80
CA GLN A 133 14.11 -26.39 -19.00
C GLN A 133 14.26 -26.01 -20.48
N ARG A 134 14.01 -26.93 -21.43
CA ARG A 134 14.07 -26.64 -22.87
C ARG A 134 12.89 -25.78 -23.36
N SER A 135 11.69 -25.95 -22.80
CA SER A 135 10.52 -25.10 -23.14
C SER A 135 10.60 -23.72 -22.50
N MET A 136 11.13 -23.59 -21.28
CA MET A 136 11.27 -22.29 -20.59
C MET A 136 12.58 -21.55 -20.92
N SER A 137 13.63 -22.22 -21.40
CA SER A 137 14.85 -21.54 -21.86
C SER A 137 14.65 -20.78 -23.17
N ALA A 138 13.65 -21.17 -23.99
CA ALA A 138 13.26 -20.39 -25.16
C ALA A 138 12.61 -19.04 -24.79
N LEU A 139 11.98 -18.95 -23.61
CA LEU A 139 11.47 -17.70 -23.02
C LEU A 139 12.57 -16.87 -22.31
N GLY A 140 13.73 -17.46 -22.04
CA GLY A 140 14.78 -16.92 -21.17
C GLY A 140 15.63 -15.78 -21.74
N ASN A 141 15.36 -15.33 -22.96
CA ASN A 141 16.02 -14.16 -23.57
C ASN A 141 15.19 -12.87 -23.50
N LEU A 142 14.04 -12.89 -22.84
CA LEU A 142 13.32 -11.68 -22.45
C LEU A 142 14.10 -11.04 -21.28
N GLY A 143 15.00 -10.11 -21.61
CA GLY A 143 15.78 -9.36 -20.62
C GLY A 143 14.85 -8.70 -19.60
N LEU A 144 15.19 -8.88 -18.32
CA LEU A 144 14.47 -8.47 -17.09
C LEU A 144 13.31 -9.41 -16.70
N SER A 145 13.63 -10.31 -15.76
CA SER A 145 12.92 -10.62 -14.49
C SER A 145 11.39 -10.71 -14.39
N ASP A 146 10.62 -10.50 -15.44
CA ASP A 146 9.16 -10.45 -15.38
C ASP A 146 8.61 -11.83 -15.67
N ASP A 147 7.88 -12.38 -14.71
CA ASP A 147 6.99 -13.53 -14.91
C ASP A 147 6.20 -13.35 -16.22
N PRO A 148 6.15 -14.36 -17.12
CA PRO A 148 5.55 -14.23 -18.43
C PRO A 148 4.10 -13.75 -18.38
N TRP A 149 3.35 -14.10 -17.33
CA TRP A 149 1.94 -13.72 -17.14
C TRP A 149 1.76 -12.26 -16.73
N THR A 150 2.70 -11.71 -15.96
CA THR A 150 2.63 -10.36 -15.44
C THR A 150 2.91 -9.34 -16.54
N GLY A 151 2.01 -8.36 -16.68
CA GLY A 151 2.13 -7.27 -17.66
C GLY A 151 0.81 -6.82 -18.26
N ILE A 152 0.94 -6.01 -19.33
CA ILE A 152 -0.17 -5.50 -20.13
C ILE A 152 -0.25 -6.31 -21.42
N TRP A 153 -1.46 -6.71 -21.78
CA TRP A 153 -1.78 -7.54 -22.93
C TRP A 153 -2.86 -6.85 -23.77
N GLU A 154 -2.68 -6.76 -25.08
CA GLU A 154 -3.59 -6.07 -26.00
C GLU A 154 -4.22 -7.05 -26.98
N GLU A 155 -5.53 -6.96 -27.21
CA GLU A 155 -6.23 -7.83 -28.15
C GLU A 155 -5.90 -7.50 -29.62
N ASP A 156 -5.54 -8.54 -30.39
CA ASP A 156 -5.24 -8.41 -31.82
C ASP A 156 -6.54 -8.30 -32.64
N ARG A 157 -7.02 -7.07 -32.86
CA ARG A 157 -8.26 -6.83 -33.61
C ARG A 157 -8.09 -6.46 -35.08
N GLY A 158 -6.87 -6.40 -35.62
CA GLY A 158 -6.59 -6.15 -37.04
C GLY A 158 -6.98 -4.77 -37.60
N ASP A 159 -8.03 -4.11 -37.08
CA ASP A 159 -8.59 -2.84 -37.56
C ASP A 159 -8.77 -1.81 -36.43
N LEU A 160 -8.85 -0.53 -36.82
CA LEU A 160 -8.85 0.76 -36.07
C LEU A 160 -9.84 0.93 -34.88
N GLY A 161 -10.42 -0.13 -34.33
CA GLY A 161 -11.28 -0.07 -33.14
C GLY A 161 -10.49 0.09 -31.84
N ALA A 162 -11.18 0.49 -30.77
CA ALA A 162 -10.62 0.52 -29.43
C ALA A 162 -10.13 -0.88 -29.03
N VAL A 163 -8.83 -1.02 -28.82
CA VAL A 163 -8.18 -2.28 -28.45
C VAL A 163 -8.44 -2.56 -26.97
N GLU A 164 -9.13 -3.68 -26.66
CA GLU A 164 -9.30 -4.10 -25.27
C GLU A 164 -7.93 -4.45 -24.67
N THR A 165 -7.59 -3.81 -23.56
CA THR A 165 -6.31 -3.99 -22.87
C THR A 165 -6.52 -4.74 -21.55
N TYR A 166 -5.74 -5.78 -21.32
CA TYR A 166 -5.81 -6.67 -20.17
C TYR A 166 -4.56 -6.48 -19.30
N ARG A 167 -4.73 -6.26 -18.00
CA ARG A 167 -3.62 -6.18 -17.04
C ARG A 167 -3.67 -7.40 -16.13
N LEU A 168 -2.59 -8.19 -16.13
CA LEU A 168 -2.48 -9.41 -15.34
C LEU A 168 -1.26 -9.33 -14.39
N LYS A 169 -1.40 -9.92 -13.21
CA LYS A 169 -0.34 -10.06 -12.20
C LYS A 169 -0.38 -11.45 -11.58
N GLN A 170 0.77 -12.12 -11.57
CA GLN A 170 0.92 -13.35 -10.82
C GLN A 170 1.18 -13.08 -9.33
N VAL A 171 0.42 -13.75 -8.48
CA VAL A 171 0.50 -13.67 -7.02
C VAL A 171 0.95 -15.02 -6.48
N GLY A 172 2.20 -15.08 -6.03
CA GLY A 172 2.83 -16.32 -5.60
C GLY A 172 3.11 -17.26 -6.77
N ASP A 173 3.02 -18.57 -6.54
CA ASP A 173 3.48 -19.55 -7.54
C ASP A 173 2.41 -19.89 -8.60
N ARG A 174 1.14 -19.58 -8.34
CA ARG A 174 0.01 -20.14 -9.11
C ARG A 174 -1.19 -19.24 -9.30
N LYS A 175 -1.39 -18.20 -8.49
CA LYS A 175 -2.60 -17.37 -8.57
C LYS A 175 -2.38 -16.25 -9.57
N LEU A 176 -3.37 -15.95 -10.39
CA LEU A 176 -3.41 -14.78 -11.26
C LEU A 176 -4.56 -13.86 -10.86
N VAL A 177 -4.30 -12.56 -10.89
CA VAL A 177 -5.29 -11.51 -10.69
C VAL A 177 -5.14 -10.44 -11.77
N GLY A 178 -6.21 -9.74 -12.13
CA GLY A 178 -6.14 -8.71 -13.16
C GLY A 178 -7.45 -7.97 -13.41
N CYS A 179 -7.45 -7.13 -14.45
CA CYS A 179 -8.61 -6.36 -14.91
C CYS A 179 -8.50 -6.08 -16.43
N ILE A 180 -9.59 -5.65 -17.04
CA ILE A 180 -9.65 -5.12 -18.41
C ILE A 180 -9.77 -3.59 -18.32
N LYS A 181 -8.83 -2.85 -18.93
CA LYS A 181 -8.75 -1.39 -18.85
C LYS A 181 -9.95 -0.70 -19.52
N THR A 182 -10.40 -1.23 -20.65
CA THR A 182 -11.41 -0.61 -21.52
C THR A 182 -12.85 -0.96 -21.15
N SER A 183 -13.08 -1.75 -20.08
CA SER A 183 -14.43 -2.16 -19.70
C SER A 183 -14.74 -1.78 -18.26
N ASP A 184 -15.92 -1.21 -18.06
CA ASP A 184 -16.48 -0.85 -16.75
C ASP A 184 -16.33 -2.00 -15.73
N TYR A 185 -15.57 -1.73 -14.66
CA TYR A 185 -15.45 -2.50 -13.42
C TYR A 185 -15.57 -4.03 -13.58
N CYS A 186 -14.51 -4.66 -14.07
CA CYS A 186 -14.38 -6.13 -14.07
C CYS A 186 -13.18 -6.63 -13.26
N GLU A 187 -13.32 -7.79 -12.65
CA GLU A 187 -12.24 -8.49 -11.95
C GLU A 187 -11.89 -9.79 -12.69
N ILE A 188 -10.59 -9.99 -12.91
CA ILE A 188 -10.01 -11.23 -13.43
C ILE A 188 -9.37 -11.97 -12.26
N THR A 189 -9.78 -13.22 -12.04
CA THR A 189 -9.14 -14.14 -11.09
C THR A 189 -8.83 -15.46 -11.76
N GLY A 190 -7.72 -16.10 -11.41
CA GLY A 190 -7.40 -17.38 -12.02
C GLY A 190 -6.24 -18.12 -11.37
N VAL A 191 -5.96 -19.29 -11.93
CA VAL A 191 -4.88 -20.16 -11.49
C VAL A 191 -4.12 -20.75 -12.66
N LEU A 192 -2.81 -20.87 -12.51
CA LEU A 192 -1.95 -21.62 -13.42
C LEU A 192 -2.24 -23.12 -13.31
N ASP A 193 -2.22 -23.79 -14.45
CA ASP A 193 -2.34 -25.24 -14.52
C ASP A 193 -1.19 -25.93 -13.72
N GLN A 194 -1.48 -27.12 -13.19
CA GLN A 194 -0.53 -27.85 -12.34
C GLN A 194 0.64 -28.45 -13.13
N LEU A 195 0.35 -28.86 -14.35
CA LEU A 195 1.27 -29.60 -15.21
C LEU A 195 1.96 -28.66 -16.19
N ASP A 196 1.25 -27.63 -16.66
CA ASP A 196 1.76 -26.67 -17.63
C ASP A 196 1.54 -25.22 -17.18
N GLN A 197 2.59 -24.58 -16.64
CA GLN A 197 2.54 -23.17 -16.22
C GLN A 197 2.41 -22.18 -17.38
N SER A 198 2.49 -22.63 -18.65
CA SER A 198 2.14 -21.80 -19.80
C SER A 198 0.63 -21.70 -20.00
N ILE A 199 -0.17 -22.48 -19.26
CA ILE A 199 -1.63 -22.50 -19.28
C ILE A 199 -2.19 -21.90 -17.99
N ALA A 200 -3.19 -21.03 -18.12
CA ALA A 200 -3.96 -20.50 -17.00
C ALA A 200 -5.46 -20.65 -17.23
N HIS A 201 -6.18 -20.88 -16.13
CA HIS A 201 -7.64 -20.84 -16.10
C HIS A 201 -8.08 -19.57 -15.39
N LEU A 202 -8.62 -18.62 -16.14
CA LEU A 202 -9.11 -17.35 -15.61
C LEU A 202 -10.64 -17.32 -15.60
N VAL A 203 -11.19 -16.48 -14.73
CA VAL A 203 -12.60 -16.12 -14.66
C VAL A 203 -12.67 -14.60 -14.59
N ILE A 204 -13.44 -14.01 -15.51
CA ILE A 204 -13.75 -12.59 -15.52
C ILE A 204 -15.18 -12.40 -15.04
N LYS A 205 -15.39 -11.46 -14.11
CA LYS A 205 -16.71 -11.04 -13.64
C LYS A 205 -16.87 -9.54 -13.84
N TRP A 206 -17.97 -9.12 -14.44
CA TRP A 206 -18.31 -7.71 -14.62
C TRP A 206 -19.29 -7.26 -13.55
N TYR A 207 -18.96 -6.18 -12.85
CA TYR A 207 -19.78 -5.63 -11.77
C TYR A 207 -20.64 -4.46 -12.24
N LYS A 208 -20.19 -3.69 -13.24
CA LYS A 208 -20.92 -2.54 -13.80
C LYS A 208 -20.93 -2.58 -15.34
N GLY A 209 -21.68 -1.65 -15.95
CA GLY A 209 -21.77 -1.48 -17.41
C GLY A 209 -22.68 -2.48 -18.12
N ALA A 210 -22.65 -2.47 -19.45
CA ALA A 210 -23.54 -3.28 -20.30
C ALA A 210 -23.37 -4.81 -20.11
N ARG A 211 -22.25 -5.23 -19.52
CA ARG A 211 -21.94 -6.64 -19.20
C ARG A 211 -22.14 -6.98 -17.72
N SER A 212 -22.69 -6.07 -16.90
CA SER A 212 -22.87 -6.28 -15.46
C SER A 212 -23.62 -7.59 -15.17
N GLY A 213 -23.12 -8.36 -14.21
CA GLY A 213 -23.66 -9.66 -13.83
C GLY A 213 -23.23 -10.83 -14.72
N GLN A 214 -22.57 -10.57 -15.86
CA GLN A 214 -22.03 -11.64 -16.72
C GLN A 214 -20.69 -12.15 -16.15
N ALA A 215 -20.36 -13.39 -16.50
CA ALA A 215 -19.05 -13.96 -16.22
C ALA A 215 -18.53 -14.78 -17.41
N ARG A 216 -17.21 -14.79 -17.61
CA ARG A 216 -16.54 -15.60 -18.63
C ARG A 216 -15.47 -16.46 -17.99
N LYS A 217 -15.39 -17.72 -18.39
CA LYS A 217 -14.23 -18.60 -18.13
C LYS A 217 -13.29 -18.50 -19.30
N MET A 218 -11.99 -18.38 -19.04
CA MET A 218 -10.94 -18.31 -20.04
C MET A 218 -9.90 -19.39 -19.78
N VAL A 219 -9.45 -20.03 -20.86
CA VAL A 219 -8.26 -20.88 -20.89
C VAL A 219 -7.23 -20.13 -21.72
N CYS A 220 -6.21 -19.63 -21.05
CA CYS A 220 -5.15 -18.81 -21.63
C CYS A 220 -3.91 -19.68 -21.81
N GLN A 221 -3.23 -19.61 -22.96
CA GLN A 221 -1.96 -20.26 -23.22
C GLN A 221 -0.94 -19.26 -23.76
N ILE A 222 0.17 -19.08 -23.05
CA ILE A 222 1.27 -18.23 -23.51
C ILE A 222 2.07 -18.96 -24.58
N LYS A 223 2.22 -18.34 -25.74
CA LYS A 223 3.12 -18.76 -26.82
C LYS A 223 4.38 -17.90 -26.77
N PRO A 224 5.57 -18.52 -26.65
CA PRO A 224 6.82 -17.78 -26.75
C PRO A 224 6.97 -17.17 -28.15
N PRO A 225 7.78 -16.12 -28.30
CA PRO A 225 8.11 -15.60 -29.63
C PRO A 225 8.82 -16.66 -30.47
N ASP A 226 8.60 -16.62 -31.77
CA ASP A 226 9.23 -17.57 -32.69
C ASP A 226 10.76 -17.43 -32.64
N ALA A 227 11.47 -18.56 -32.56
CA ALA A 227 12.92 -18.58 -32.36
C ALA A 227 13.73 -17.86 -33.46
N GLY A 228 13.12 -17.61 -34.62
CA GLY A 228 13.70 -16.85 -35.73
C GLY A 228 13.41 -15.35 -35.71
N ASN A 229 12.52 -14.87 -34.85
CA ASN A 229 12.05 -13.48 -34.83
C ASN A 229 12.19 -12.87 -33.43
N THR A 230 13.40 -12.39 -33.12
CA THR A 230 13.72 -11.77 -31.82
C THR A 230 12.97 -10.47 -31.52
N LYS A 231 12.27 -9.90 -32.52
CA LYS A 231 11.44 -8.70 -32.36
C LYS A 231 10.00 -9.02 -31.98
N GLU A 232 9.58 -10.28 -32.12
CA GLU A 232 8.23 -10.69 -31.79
C GLU A 232 8.06 -10.77 -30.28
N LEU A 233 6.94 -10.25 -29.78
CA LEU A 233 6.60 -10.31 -28.37
C LEU A 233 5.81 -11.61 -28.09
N ALA A 234 5.78 -12.02 -26.83
CA ALA A 234 4.99 -13.18 -26.43
C ALA A 234 3.50 -12.95 -26.76
N LYS A 235 2.83 -14.02 -27.20
CA LYS A 235 1.39 -14.00 -27.51
C LYS A 235 0.64 -14.84 -26.49
N MET A 236 -0.63 -14.53 -26.26
CA MET A 236 -1.52 -15.30 -25.41
C MET A 236 -2.75 -15.73 -26.20
N GLU A 237 -2.86 -17.04 -26.45
CA GLU A 237 -4.04 -17.63 -27.04
C GLU A 237 -5.09 -17.84 -25.95
N ILE A 238 -6.28 -17.25 -26.12
CA ILE A 238 -7.35 -17.32 -25.15
C ILE A 238 -8.56 -17.99 -25.78
N LYS A 239 -9.03 -19.08 -25.16
CA LYS A 239 -10.32 -19.70 -25.44
C LYS A 239 -11.27 -19.33 -24.32
N TRP A 240 -12.38 -18.66 -24.63
CA TRP A 240 -13.32 -18.22 -23.61
C TRP A 240 -14.71 -18.82 -23.80
N THR A 241 -15.41 -19.04 -22.69
CA THR A 241 -16.82 -19.49 -22.65
C THR A 241 -17.61 -18.64 -21.66
N ALA A 242 -18.80 -18.20 -22.06
CA ALA A 242 -19.73 -17.51 -21.17
C ALA A 242 -20.27 -18.49 -20.11
N ILE A 243 -20.32 -18.02 -18.87
CA ILE A 243 -20.92 -18.74 -17.74
C ILE A 243 -22.37 -18.24 -17.64
N GLU A 244 -23.29 -18.97 -18.26
CA GLU A 244 -24.74 -18.73 -18.18
C GLU A 244 -25.45 -19.93 -17.53
N ASP A 245 -26.58 -19.67 -16.86
CA ASP A 245 -27.40 -20.65 -16.17
C ASP A 245 -28.21 -21.52 -17.17
N GLY A 246 -27.51 -22.39 -17.91
CA GLY A 246 -28.13 -23.55 -18.58
C GLY A 246 -28.65 -23.35 -20.00
N LYS A 247 -28.22 -22.32 -20.73
CA LYS A 247 -28.45 -22.17 -22.18
C LYS A 247 -27.13 -22.00 -22.94
N SER A 248 -27.18 -22.23 -24.27
CA SER A 248 -26.04 -22.29 -25.19
C SER A 248 -24.89 -21.36 -24.82
N HIS A 249 -23.74 -21.92 -24.44
CA HIS A 249 -22.57 -21.14 -24.04
C HIS A 249 -22.00 -20.39 -25.24
N ALA A 250 -22.16 -19.06 -25.28
CA ALA A 250 -21.38 -18.24 -26.18
C ALA A 250 -19.88 -18.51 -25.91
N SER A 251 -19.12 -18.79 -26.97
CA SER A 251 -17.70 -19.09 -26.86
C SER A 251 -16.93 -18.45 -28.01
N GLY A 252 -15.67 -18.11 -27.77
CA GLY A 252 -14.82 -17.54 -28.80
C GLY A 252 -13.34 -17.77 -28.50
N ASN A 253 -12.52 -17.44 -29.49
CA ASN A 253 -11.08 -17.40 -29.37
C ASN A 253 -10.61 -15.96 -29.57
N MET A 254 -9.60 -15.53 -28.82
CA MET A 254 -8.92 -14.26 -29.03
C MET A 254 -7.42 -14.44 -28.85
N MET A 255 -6.65 -13.52 -29.43
CA MET A 255 -5.20 -13.46 -29.30
C MET A 255 -4.83 -12.16 -28.62
N LEU A 256 -4.02 -12.23 -27.56
CA LEU A 256 -3.42 -11.04 -26.97
C LEU A 256 -1.93 -10.99 -27.27
N HIS A 257 -1.40 -9.78 -27.47
CA HIS A 257 0.03 -9.53 -27.58
C HIS A 257 0.53 -8.82 -26.34
N LYS A 258 1.69 -9.24 -25.83
CA LYS A 258 2.31 -8.56 -24.69
C LYS A 258 2.81 -7.19 -25.15
N VAL A 259 2.44 -6.12 -24.46
CA VAL A 259 2.94 -4.77 -24.77
C VAL A 259 4.33 -4.61 -24.16
N SER A 260 5.32 -4.32 -24.99
CA SER A 260 6.69 -4.07 -24.51
C SER A 260 6.73 -2.75 -23.73
N GLY A 261 7.15 -2.82 -22.47
CA GLY A 261 7.25 -1.66 -21.58
C GLY A 261 8.11 -0.50 -22.12
N TYR A 262 8.97 -0.78 -23.12
CA TYR A 262 9.75 0.26 -23.79
C TYR A 262 8.88 1.24 -24.60
N TYR A 263 7.78 0.80 -25.22
CA TYR A 263 6.95 1.67 -26.05
C TYR A 263 6.10 2.66 -25.25
N LEU A 264 5.73 2.32 -24.01
CA LEU A 264 5.03 3.24 -23.10
C LEU A 264 5.92 4.40 -22.63
N SER A 265 7.25 4.21 -22.60
CA SER A 265 8.18 5.29 -22.25
C SER A 265 8.43 6.23 -23.43
N THR A 266 8.54 5.70 -24.66
CA THR A 266 8.90 6.48 -25.85
C THR A 266 7.69 7.16 -26.48
N ILE A 267 6.49 6.57 -26.44
CA ILE A 267 5.26 7.25 -26.89
C ILE A 267 4.93 8.40 -25.94
N ASN A 268 5.06 8.21 -24.61
CA ASN A 268 4.95 9.33 -23.67
C ASN A 268 6.03 10.39 -23.90
N TYR A 269 7.29 10.00 -24.16
CA TYR A 269 8.33 11.00 -24.43
C TYR A 269 8.14 11.74 -25.75
N ILE A 270 7.67 11.08 -26.81
CA ILE A 270 7.45 11.71 -28.13
C ILE A 270 6.16 12.57 -28.11
N TYR A 271 5.09 12.15 -27.42
CA TYR A 271 3.91 13.00 -27.23
C TYR A 271 4.22 14.23 -26.38
N ILE A 272 5.06 14.08 -25.35
CA ILE A 272 5.52 15.21 -24.51
C ILE A 272 6.43 16.13 -25.33
N TYR A 273 7.35 15.61 -26.13
CA TYR A 273 8.31 16.44 -26.87
C TYR A 273 7.71 17.16 -28.08
N ILE A 274 6.70 16.56 -28.75
CA ILE A 274 5.95 17.21 -29.84
C ILE A 274 4.93 18.22 -29.27
N SER A 275 4.33 17.95 -28.10
CA SER A 275 3.37 18.87 -27.47
C SER A 275 4.01 20.11 -26.83
N ILE A 276 5.28 20.06 -26.44
CA ILE A 276 5.98 21.21 -25.84
C ILE A 276 6.27 22.32 -26.86
N ASN A 277 6.36 22.03 -28.15
CA ASN A 277 6.80 23.01 -29.15
C ASN A 277 5.71 23.71 -29.96
N ASN A 278 4.43 23.29 -29.89
CA ASN A 278 3.45 23.79 -30.87
C ASN A 278 2.15 24.47 -30.40
N TYR A 279 1.72 24.49 -29.13
CA TYR A 279 0.49 25.24 -28.81
C TYR A 279 0.51 26.03 -27.49
N LYS A 280 0.64 27.34 -27.66
CA LYS A 280 0.10 28.38 -26.78
C LYS A 280 -1.43 28.43 -26.99
N ASN A 281 -2.17 28.31 -25.89
CA ASN A 281 -3.60 28.60 -25.71
C ASN A 281 -4.64 27.56 -26.20
N MET A 282 -5.57 27.30 -25.28
CA MET A 282 -6.86 26.58 -25.33
C MET A 282 -6.87 25.10 -24.95
N CYS A 283 -7.57 24.83 -23.82
CA CYS A 283 -8.52 23.75 -23.47
C CYS A 283 -8.28 22.33 -24.02
N THR A 284 -8.50 21.22 -23.32
CA THR A 284 -9.23 20.85 -22.09
C THR A 284 -8.97 19.36 -21.87
N GLU A 285 -9.01 18.92 -20.62
CA GLU A 285 -9.53 17.64 -20.08
C GLU A 285 -9.38 16.32 -20.87
N LEU A 286 -9.09 15.27 -20.07
CA LEU A 286 -9.01 13.83 -20.37
C LEU A 286 -7.62 13.33 -20.79
N ASP A 287 -6.84 12.92 -19.78
CA ASP A 287 -6.06 11.67 -19.75
C ASP A 287 -5.14 11.60 -18.51
N ASN A 288 -5.72 11.81 -17.32
CA ASN A 288 -5.07 11.46 -16.05
C ASN A 288 -5.71 10.19 -15.49
N ASP A 289 -5.48 9.06 -16.14
CA ASP A 289 -5.82 7.74 -15.58
C ASP A 289 -4.62 7.20 -14.82
N GLU A 290 -4.72 7.23 -13.49
CA GLU A 290 -3.80 6.65 -12.54
C GLU A 290 -3.63 5.15 -12.79
N GLY A 291 -2.51 4.78 -13.43
CA GLY A 291 -2.06 3.40 -13.41
C GLY A 291 -1.76 3.00 -11.96
N LEU A 292 -2.39 1.91 -11.48
CA LEU A 292 -1.93 1.16 -10.29
C LEU A 292 -0.40 1.26 -10.20
N PRO A 293 0.14 1.99 -9.22
CA PRO A 293 1.55 2.33 -9.25
C PRO A 293 2.36 1.04 -9.19
N ASN A 294 3.51 1.02 -9.84
CA ASN A 294 4.54 0.00 -9.68
C ASN A 294 5.10 0.05 -8.25
N THR A 295 4.26 -0.05 -7.23
CA THR A 295 4.63 0.08 -5.83
C THR A 295 5.41 -1.15 -5.43
N GLN A 296 6.74 -0.98 -5.37
CA GLN A 296 7.60 -1.90 -4.64
C GLN A 296 7.11 -1.94 -3.20
N GLY A 297 6.82 -3.14 -2.68
CA GLY A 297 6.25 -3.30 -1.36
C GLY A 297 6.72 -4.59 -0.71
N LEU A 298 7.02 -4.52 0.59
CA LEU A 298 7.43 -5.68 1.38
C LEU A 298 6.21 -6.51 1.76
N ALA A 299 6.29 -7.82 1.50
CA ALA A 299 5.38 -8.79 2.08
C ALA A 299 5.55 -8.83 3.61
N ARG A 300 4.59 -9.44 4.32
CA ARG A 300 4.65 -9.52 5.79
C ARG A 300 5.91 -10.21 6.34
N TYR A 301 6.39 -11.29 5.70
CA TYR A 301 7.63 -11.95 6.13
C TYR A 301 8.89 -11.12 5.80
N GLU A 302 8.84 -10.32 4.73
CA GLU A 302 9.92 -9.41 4.32
C GLU A 302 9.98 -8.23 5.28
N PHE A 303 8.84 -7.72 5.73
CA PHE A 303 8.74 -6.77 6.83
C PHE A 303 9.38 -7.31 8.12
N TRP A 304 9.19 -8.59 8.47
CA TRP A 304 9.86 -9.18 9.63
C TRP A 304 11.38 -9.30 9.47
N ASP A 305 11.84 -9.65 8.25
CA ASP A 305 13.27 -9.63 7.92
C ASP A 305 13.82 -8.20 8.03
N ALA A 306 13.10 -7.19 7.56
CA ALA A 306 13.46 -5.78 7.67
C ALA A 306 13.56 -5.33 9.13
N ILE A 307 12.60 -5.69 9.99
CA ILE A 307 12.68 -5.43 11.44
C ILE A 307 13.91 -6.11 12.05
N CYS A 308 14.21 -7.35 11.69
CA CYS A 308 15.40 -8.03 12.21
C CYS A 308 16.68 -7.30 11.82
N LEU A 309 16.81 -6.89 10.57
CA LEU A 309 17.99 -6.14 10.11
C LEU A 309 18.08 -4.76 10.77
N LEU A 310 16.95 -4.06 10.89
CA LEU A 310 16.85 -2.77 11.59
C LEU A 310 17.36 -2.87 13.02
N VAL A 311 16.88 -3.84 13.80
CA VAL A 311 17.25 -3.91 15.22
C VAL A 311 18.72 -4.27 15.43
N ALA A 312 19.35 -4.98 14.49
CA ALA A 312 20.79 -5.24 14.57
C ALA A 312 21.65 -4.07 14.12
N MET A 313 21.14 -3.24 13.21
CA MET A 313 21.76 -1.97 12.90
C MET A 313 21.65 -1.00 14.09
N ARG A 314 20.50 -0.96 14.75
CA ARG A 314 20.21 -0.01 15.83
C ARG A 314 20.78 -0.41 17.19
N TRP A 315 20.83 -1.71 17.50
CA TRP A 315 21.30 -2.25 18.78
C TRP A 315 22.23 -3.46 18.55
N PRO A 316 23.40 -3.24 17.93
CA PRO A 316 24.33 -4.32 17.59
C PRO A 316 24.87 -5.07 18.82
N GLU A 317 24.84 -4.45 20.00
CA GLU A 317 25.26 -5.03 21.27
C GLU A 317 24.27 -6.07 21.84
N LEU A 318 23.03 -6.06 21.37
CA LEU A 318 21.99 -6.97 21.82
C LEU A 318 21.86 -8.18 20.91
N ARG A 319 21.55 -9.35 21.49
CA ARG A 319 21.14 -10.50 20.69
C ARG A 319 19.86 -10.16 19.93
N ARG A 320 19.75 -10.66 18.70
CA ARG A 320 18.66 -10.31 17.75
C ARG A 320 17.27 -10.40 18.38
N PHE A 321 16.97 -11.50 19.06
CA PHE A 321 15.67 -11.70 19.69
C PHE A 321 15.39 -10.72 20.84
N ALA A 322 16.41 -10.32 21.60
CA ALA A 322 16.29 -9.33 22.66
C ALA A 322 16.06 -7.92 22.11
N ALA A 323 16.77 -7.57 21.03
CA ALA A 323 16.59 -6.29 20.35
C ALA A 323 15.17 -6.14 19.75
N ILE A 324 14.61 -7.21 19.16
CA ILE A 324 13.21 -7.21 18.68
C ILE A 324 12.22 -7.03 19.83
N ASP A 325 12.41 -7.76 20.95
CA ASP A 325 11.51 -7.64 22.10
C ASP A 325 11.51 -6.22 22.68
N MET A 326 12.69 -5.60 22.80
CA MET A 326 12.85 -4.22 23.22
C MET A 326 12.21 -3.25 22.24
N PHE A 327 12.44 -3.40 20.93
CA PHE A 327 11.77 -2.60 19.90
C PHE A 327 10.25 -2.67 20.02
N CYS A 328 9.68 -3.87 20.19
CA CYS A 328 8.24 -4.04 20.32
C CYS A 328 7.68 -3.36 21.57
N ARG A 329 8.34 -3.53 22.73
CA ARG A 329 7.86 -3.01 24.02
C ARG A 329 8.08 -1.52 24.18
N GLU A 330 9.21 -1.00 23.72
CA GLU A 330 9.65 0.36 24.03
C GLU A 330 9.42 1.33 22.87
N HIS A 331 9.38 0.85 21.62
CA HIS A 331 9.27 1.71 20.43
C HIS A 331 7.96 1.55 19.67
N LEU A 332 7.46 0.31 19.48
CA LEU A 332 6.19 0.10 18.79
C LEU A 332 4.98 0.43 19.68
N ASN A 333 4.88 -0.23 20.85
CA ASN A 333 3.65 -0.16 21.65
C ASN A 333 3.35 1.27 22.17
N PRO A 334 4.29 1.98 22.84
CA PRO A 334 3.98 3.27 23.46
C PRO A 334 3.74 4.42 22.50
N TYR A 335 4.27 4.32 21.28
CA TYR A 335 4.28 5.43 20.33
C TYR A 335 3.24 5.26 19.21
N ILE A 336 2.91 4.03 18.85
CA ILE A 336 1.90 3.75 17.82
C ILE A 336 0.58 3.37 18.45
N TRP A 337 0.59 2.46 19.44
CA TRP A 337 -0.63 1.79 19.89
C TRP A 337 -1.23 2.37 21.16
N ASP A 338 -0.41 2.76 22.14
CA ASP A 338 -0.90 3.42 23.35
C ASP A 338 -1.64 4.75 23.03
N PRO A 339 -1.23 5.58 22.04
CA PRO A 339 -2.02 6.76 21.66
C PRO A 339 -3.35 6.44 20.95
N ILE A 340 -3.57 5.19 20.52
CA ILE A 340 -4.86 4.69 19.99
C ILE A 340 -5.78 4.28 21.15
N GLU A 341 -5.38 4.57 22.40
CA GLU A 341 -6.16 4.40 23.63
C GLU A 341 -7.66 4.62 23.42
N THR A 342 -8.43 3.70 24.00
CA THR A 342 -9.88 3.59 23.87
C THR A 342 -10.57 4.85 24.34
N PHE A 343 -10.90 5.71 23.38
CA PHE A 343 -11.82 6.80 23.62
C PHE A 343 -13.15 6.21 24.10
N ASP A 344 -13.74 6.77 25.17
CA ASP A 344 -15.07 6.33 25.60
C ASP A 344 -16.05 6.54 24.46
N GLU A 345 -16.51 5.44 23.86
CA GLU A 345 -17.38 5.43 22.70
C GLU A 345 -18.68 6.21 22.97
N LYS A 346 -19.12 6.28 24.23
CA LYS A 346 -20.29 7.07 24.62
C LYS A 346 -20.00 8.57 24.52
N SER A 347 -18.95 9.05 25.18
CA SER A 347 -18.55 10.46 25.14
C SER A 347 -18.25 10.93 23.70
N LYS A 348 -17.63 10.07 22.90
CA LYS A 348 -17.43 10.26 21.45
C LYS A 348 -18.73 10.50 20.69
N ARG A 349 -19.67 9.57 20.82
CA ARG A 349 -20.96 9.63 20.13
C ARG A 349 -21.72 10.88 20.55
N THR A 350 -21.68 11.24 21.84
CA THR A 350 -22.30 12.47 22.34
C THR A 350 -21.69 13.72 21.71
N LEU A 351 -20.36 13.82 21.65
CA LEU A 351 -19.65 14.96 21.05
C LEU A 351 -19.99 15.10 19.55
N ILE A 352 -19.91 14.01 18.79
CA ILE A 352 -20.20 13.98 17.36
C ILE A 352 -21.67 14.31 17.09
N GLN A 353 -22.60 13.68 17.84
CA GLN A 353 -24.03 13.87 17.64
C GLN A 353 -24.47 15.31 17.92
N LYS A 354 -23.87 15.95 18.95
CA LYS A 354 -24.10 17.37 19.29
C LYS A 354 -23.79 18.31 18.12
N HIS A 355 -22.81 17.97 17.27
CA HIS A 355 -22.32 18.82 16.18
C HIS A 355 -22.55 18.25 14.78
N LYS A 356 -23.33 17.16 14.66
CA LYS A 356 -23.50 16.39 13.42
C LYS A 356 -23.97 17.23 12.24
N VAL A 357 -24.91 18.16 12.45
CA VAL A 357 -25.46 19.01 11.38
C VAL A 357 -24.40 19.94 10.81
N SER A 358 -23.63 20.62 11.66
CA SER A 358 -22.55 21.53 11.23
C SER A 358 -21.42 20.76 10.55
N LEU A 359 -21.05 19.58 11.09
CA LEU A 359 -20.05 18.72 10.46
C LEU A 359 -20.50 18.21 9.10
N ARG A 360 -21.79 17.88 8.92
CA ARG A 360 -22.34 17.47 7.63
C ARG A 360 -22.30 18.59 6.60
N LYS A 361 -22.68 19.80 6.98
CA LYS A 361 -22.56 20.98 6.08
C LYS A 361 -21.11 21.23 5.66
N LEU A 362 -20.17 21.05 6.59
CA LEU A 362 -18.75 21.20 6.31
C LEU A 362 -18.25 20.10 5.35
N PHE A 363 -18.63 18.84 5.60
CA PHE A 363 -18.34 17.72 4.70
C PHE A 363 -18.86 18.00 3.28
N THR A 364 -20.15 18.31 3.12
CA THR A 364 -20.76 18.59 1.81
C THR A 364 -20.07 19.77 1.10
N ALA A 365 -19.64 20.79 1.84
CA ALA A 365 -18.95 21.92 1.24
C ALA A 365 -17.59 21.55 0.63
N TYR A 366 -16.86 20.59 1.21
CA TYR A 366 -15.58 20.13 0.68
C TYR A 366 -15.74 19.00 -0.34
N ALA A 367 -16.69 18.08 -0.14
CA ALA A 367 -16.95 16.97 -1.07
C ALA A 367 -17.49 17.48 -2.41
N GLY A 368 -18.36 18.50 -2.40
CA GLY A 368 -18.91 19.08 -3.63
C GLY A 368 -17.99 20.07 -4.36
N MET A 369 -16.68 20.09 -4.07
CA MET A 369 -15.75 21.02 -4.75
C MET A 369 -15.39 20.61 -6.17
N ASP A 370 -15.44 19.31 -6.45
CA ASP A 370 -14.97 18.72 -7.70
C ASP A 370 -16.10 18.41 -8.69
N ASN A 371 -17.34 18.45 -8.21
CA ASN A 371 -18.50 18.11 -9.02
C ASN A 371 -19.08 19.36 -9.69
N ASP A 372 -18.61 19.63 -10.92
CA ASP A 372 -19.25 20.58 -11.84
C ASP A 372 -20.64 20.07 -12.31
N GLU A 373 -20.92 18.77 -12.15
CA GLU A 373 -22.22 18.15 -12.41
C GLU A 373 -22.87 17.64 -11.12
N LYS A 374 -24.13 18.01 -10.90
CA LYS A 374 -24.94 17.73 -9.70
C LYS A 374 -25.22 16.23 -9.50
N ALA A 375 -24.21 15.43 -9.18
CA ALA A 375 -24.38 14.05 -8.73
C ALA A 375 -24.74 14.06 -7.23
N ASP A 376 -25.70 13.21 -6.83
CA ASP A 376 -26.21 13.13 -5.46
C ASP A 376 -25.31 12.34 -4.49
N ASP A 377 -24.09 11.95 -4.92
CA ASP A 377 -23.21 11.03 -4.18
C ASP A 377 -21.78 11.58 -4.10
N ASP A 378 -21.61 12.69 -3.38
CA ASP A 378 -20.32 13.35 -3.20
C ASP A 378 -19.52 12.67 -2.07
N GLY A 379 -18.56 11.81 -2.44
CA GLY A 379 -17.49 11.40 -1.55
C GLY A 379 -16.43 12.50 -1.39
N LEU A 380 -15.68 12.45 -0.29
CA LEU A 380 -14.56 13.35 -0.05
C LEU A 380 -13.25 12.65 -0.40
N GLY A 381 -12.63 13.04 -1.50
CA GLY A 381 -11.32 12.53 -1.93
C GLY A 381 -10.15 13.00 -1.06
N LEU A 382 -8.95 12.52 -1.37
CA LEU A 382 -7.75 12.80 -0.59
C LEU A 382 -7.37 14.29 -0.65
N GLU A 383 -7.52 14.92 -1.82
CA GLU A 383 -7.11 16.31 -2.03
C GLU A 383 -8.04 17.27 -1.28
N GLU A 384 -9.35 17.03 -1.34
CA GLU A 384 -10.37 17.77 -0.60
C GLU A 384 -10.15 17.60 0.90
N TRP A 385 -9.81 16.37 1.35
CA TRP A 385 -9.46 16.11 2.75
C TRP A 385 -8.20 16.86 3.20
N GLN A 386 -7.14 16.90 2.39
CA GLN A 386 -5.93 17.64 2.71
C GLN A 386 -6.19 19.16 2.76
N LEU A 387 -7.00 19.68 1.83
CA LEU A 387 -7.42 21.08 1.82
C LEU A 387 -8.24 21.40 3.08
N PHE A 388 -9.21 20.54 3.42
CA PHE A 388 -9.99 20.60 4.65
C PHE A 388 -9.08 20.68 5.88
N CYS A 389 -8.12 19.76 6.01
CA CYS A 389 -7.16 19.76 7.14
C CYS A 389 -6.37 21.08 7.20
N SER A 390 -5.92 21.58 6.05
CA SER A 390 -5.16 22.83 5.95
C SER A 390 -5.95 24.03 6.49
N ASP A 391 -7.21 24.17 6.07
CA ASP A 391 -8.09 25.27 6.49
C ASP A 391 -8.50 25.15 7.96
N VAL A 392 -8.84 23.95 8.43
CA VAL A 392 -9.15 23.67 9.85
C VAL A 392 -7.96 24.05 10.74
N PHE A 393 -6.74 23.69 10.35
CA PHE A 393 -5.56 24.03 11.14
C PHE A 393 -5.15 25.50 11.03
N ALA A 394 -5.51 26.20 9.95
CA ALA A 394 -5.36 27.65 9.87
C ALA A 394 -6.25 28.36 10.90
N VAL A 395 -7.49 27.90 11.09
CA VAL A 395 -8.37 28.39 12.15
C VAL A 395 -7.80 28.11 13.55
N GLY A 396 -7.18 26.93 13.71
CA GLY A 396 -6.55 26.48 14.94
C GLY A 396 -5.12 26.97 15.20
N ALA A 397 -4.56 27.87 14.40
CA ALA A 397 -3.12 28.18 14.39
C ALA A 397 -2.54 28.49 15.79
N GLN A 398 -3.28 29.19 16.64
CA GLN A 398 -2.85 29.54 18.00
C GLN A 398 -2.66 28.33 18.91
N ARG A 399 -3.39 27.23 18.70
CA ARG A 399 -3.22 25.97 19.44
C ARG A 399 -1.89 25.30 19.12
N PHE A 400 -1.37 25.53 17.92
CA PHE A 400 -0.12 24.94 17.43
C PHE A 400 1.10 25.85 17.58
N LYS A 401 1.00 26.96 18.32
CA LYS A 401 2.14 27.88 18.55
C LYS A 401 3.36 27.20 19.18
N ASN A 402 3.14 26.13 19.93
CA ASN A 402 4.17 25.31 20.57
C ASN A 402 4.46 24.02 19.79
N GLY A 403 4.03 23.94 18.53
CA GLY A 403 4.11 22.76 17.68
C GLY A 403 2.96 21.77 17.85
N GLY A 404 3.11 20.57 17.27
CA GLY A 404 2.08 19.52 17.30
C GLY A 404 0.97 19.66 16.25
N LYS A 405 1.17 20.55 15.26
CA LYS A 405 0.33 20.57 14.05
C LYS A 405 0.64 19.32 13.21
N PRO A 406 -0.37 18.52 12.81
CA PRO A 406 -0.14 17.40 11.91
C PRO A 406 0.48 17.85 10.58
N SER A 407 1.44 17.08 10.07
CA SER A 407 2.00 17.26 8.74
C SER A 407 1.00 16.84 7.65
N VAL A 408 1.27 17.20 6.39
CA VAL A 408 0.45 16.75 5.23
C VAL A 408 0.40 15.23 5.18
N THR A 409 1.53 14.54 5.36
CA THR A 409 1.61 13.08 5.41
C THR A 409 0.77 12.49 6.55
N GLN A 410 0.74 13.12 7.72
CA GLN A 410 -0.12 12.68 8.83
C GLN A 410 -1.60 12.90 8.53
N CYS A 411 -1.96 13.95 7.79
CA CYS A 411 -3.32 14.16 7.31
C CYS A 411 -3.73 13.07 6.32
N SER A 412 -2.88 12.73 5.35
CA SER A 412 -3.10 11.61 4.43
C SER A 412 -3.19 10.27 5.17
N ALA A 413 -2.34 10.05 6.18
CA ALA A 413 -2.42 8.85 7.00
C ALA A 413 -3.78 8.73 7.70
N ALA A 414 -4.30 9.82 8.27
CA ALA A 414 -5.63 9.82 8.90
C ALA A 414 -6.75 9.49 7.90
N PHE A 415 -6.61 9.93 6.63
CA PHE A 415 -7.51 9.57 5.54
C PHE A 415 -7.46 8.07 5.23
N TYR A 416 -6.29 7.54 4.86
CA TYR A 416 -6.15 6.13 4.47
C TYR A 416 -6.44 5.14 5.59
N LEU A 417 -6.23 5.52 6.86
CA LEU A 417 -6.61 4.69 8.01
C LEU A 417 -8.12 4.55 8.16
N THR A 418 -8.88 5.46 7.56
CA THR A 418 -10.34 5.49 7.61
C THR A 418 -10.97 4.66 6.50
N LEU A 419 -10.35 4.67 5.31
CA LEU A 419 -10.89 3.98 4.14
C LEU A 419 -10.91 2.45 4.30
N PRO A 420 -12.03 1.80 3.91
CA PRO A 420 -12.08 0.38 3.58
C PRO A 420 -11.12 0.01 2.45
N GLU A 421 -10.90 -1.28 2.21
CA GLU A 421 -9.89 -1.75 1.25
C GLU A 421 -10.22 -1.44 -0.23
N LEU A 422 -11.44 -0.98 -0.54
CA LEU A 422 -11.96 -0.80 -1.91
C LEU A 422 -12.56 0.59 -2.16
N GLU A 423 -12.46 1.50 -1.20
CA GLU A 423 -13.03 2.83 -1.33
C GLU A 423 -11.91 3.86 -1.48
N GLU A 424 -12.14 4.84 -2.33
CA GLU A 424 -11.18 5.90 -2.67
C GLU A 424 -11.58 7.25 -2.03
N GLU A 425 -12.83 7.36 -1.61
CA GLU A 425 -13.43 8.58 -1.07
C GLU A 425 -14.10 8.31 0.28
N LEU A 426 -14.12 9.32 1.15
CA LEU A 426 -14.80 9.23 2.43
C LEU A 426 -16.27 9.62 2.27
N ASP A 427 -17.20 8.73 2.64
CA ASP A 427 -18.56 9.15 2.94
C ASP A 427 -18.61 10.00 4.24
N PHE A 428 -19.79 10.50 4.61
CA PHE A 428 -19.91 11.31 5.82
C PHE A 428 -19.57 10.54 7.12
N VAL A 429 -19.89 9.25 7.19
CA VAL A 429 -19.59 8.41 8.38
C VAL A 429 -18.08 8.22 8.50
N MET A 430 -17.41 7.99 7.38
CA MET A 430 -15.97 7.87 7.27
C MET A 430 -15.30 9.19 7.57
N PHE A 431 -15.78 10.31 7.04
CA PHE A 431 -15.29 11.64 7.39
C PHE A 431 -15.22 11.86 8.92
N LEU A 432 -16.27 11.49 9.65
CA LEU A 432 -16.28 11.57 11.12
C LEU A 432 -15.20 10.68 11.75
N LYS A 433 -14.98 9.48 11.21
CA LYS A 433 -13.90 8.58 11.65
C LYS A 433 -12.50 9.12 11.29
N GLY A 434 -12.37 9.80 10.14
CA GLY A 434 -11.19 10.53 9.72
C GLY A 434 -10.83 11.63 10.72
N LEU A 435 -11.81 12.36 11.27
CA LEU A 435 -11.57 13.34 12.34
C LEU A 435 -11.03 12.69 13.62
N GLU A 436 -11.51 11.49 13.98
CA GLU A 436 -10.96 10.74 15.11
C GLU A 436 -9.48 10.39 14.86
N ASN A 437 -9.17 9.85 13.69
CA ASN A 437 -7.79 9.52 13.31
C ASN A 437 -6.90 10.77 13.26
N LEU A 438 -7.42 11.89 12.76
CA LEU A 438 -6.70 13.17 12.71
C LEU A 438 -6.41 13.72 14.11
N ALA A 439 -7.37 13.59 15.04
CA ALA A 439 -7.19 14.00 16.42
C ALA A 439 -6.07 13.19 17.13
N GLN A 440 -5.86 11.93 16.76
CA GLN A 440 -4.74 11.13 17.26
C GLN A 440 -3.38 11.67 16.80
N GLU A 441 -3.32 12.27 15.60
CA GLU A 441 -2.12 12.89 15.05
C GLU A 441 -1.83 14.28 15.64
N MET A 442 -2.84 14.96 16.15
CA MET A 442 -2.69 16.28 16.78
C MET A 442 -1.90 16.21 18.08
N PHE A 443 -1.05 17.22 18.29
CA PHE A 443 -0.26 17.42 19.50
C PHE A 443 0.67 16.26 19.88
N LYS A 444 0.91 15.34 18.93
CA LYS A 444 2.07 14.46 18.98
C LYS A 444 3.30 15.36 19.09
N LYS A 445 4.22 15.02 20.00
CA LYS A 445 5.43 15.83 20.22
C LYS A 445 6.15 15.97 18.88
N PRO A 446 6.26 17.18 18.31
CA PRO A 446 6.92 17.36 17.03
C PRO A 446 8.39 16.99 17.20
N PHE A 447 8.80 15.92 16.50
CA PHE A 447 10.15 15.40 16.51
C PHE A 447 11.20 16.47 16.19
N LEU A 448 10.86 17.45 15.34
CA LEU A 448 11.77 18.49 14.86
C LEU A 448 12.22 19.54 15.89
N LEU A 449 11.59 19.69 17.06
CA LEU A 449 12.05 20.65 18.09
C LEU A 449 13.07 20.06 19.08
N LEU A 450 13.32 18.75 19.04
CA LEU A 450 14.51 18.16 19.66
C LEU A 450 15.78 18.37 18.83
N PHE A 451 15.67 18.77 17.55
CA PHE A 451 16.82 18.97 16.67
C PHE A 451 17.53 20.32 16.84
N VAL A 452 16.89 21.33 17.45
CA VAL A 452 17.48 22.69 17.58
C VAL A 452 17.76 23.09 19.05
N SER A 453 17.22 22.40 20.05
CA SER A 453 17.30 22.83 21.45
C SER A 453 18.53 22.34 22.24
N PHE A 454 19.49 21.65 21.61
CA PHE A 454 20.75 21.27 22.27
C PHE A 454 21.85 22.35 22.26
N ILE A 455 21.50 23.59 21.94
CA ILE A 455 22.28 24.76 22.41
C ILE A 455 21.65 25.25 23.74
N ASN A 456 22.06 24.59 24.83
CA ASN A 456 22.03 25.09 26.22
C ASN A 456 20.70 25.56 26.88
N ARG A 457 19.52 25.13 26.42
CA ARG A 457 18.28 25.32 27.20
C ARG A 457 17.47 24.02 27.26
N ARG A 458 17.48 23.37 28.43
CA ARG A 458 16.48 22.35 28.81
C ARG A 458 15.09 22.88 28.41
N PRO A 459 14.23 22.09 27.72
CA PRO A 459 12.91 22.54 27.33
C PRO A 459 12.14 22.96 28.59
N LYS A 460 11.94 24.27 28.73
CA LYS A 460 11.16 24.86 29.82
C LYS A 460 9.70 24.54 29.53
N ALA A 461 9.14 23.63 30.33
CA ALA A 461 7.81 23.02 30.26
C ALA A 461 7.70 21.79 29.34
N LYS A 462 7.49 20.62 29.97
CA LYS A 462 6.95 19.43 29.31
C LYS A 462 5.58 19.81 28.74
N TYR A 463 5.45 19.92 27.42
CA TYR A 463 4.14 20.02 26.79
C TYR A 463 3.35 18.76 27.16
N GLN A 464 2.30 18.91 27.97
CA GLN A 464 1.41 17.81 28.31
C GLN A 464 0.54 17.55 27.08
N THR A 465 0.76 16.42 26.42
CA THR A 465 -0.08 16.01 25.29
C THR A 465 -1.50 15.77 25.81
N PRO A 466 -2.52 16.50 25.33
CA PRO A 466 -3.90 16.30 25.74
C PRO A 466 -4.37 14.87 25.45
N LYS A 467 -5.32 14.36 26.22
CA LYS A 467 -5.95 13.06 25.91
C LYS A 467 -6.66 13.14 24.56
N VAL A 468 -6.77 12.01 23.85
CA VAL A 468 -7.40 11.96 22.50
C VAL A 468 -8.78 12.61 22.49
N GLU A 469 -9.58 12.38 23.53
CA GLU A 469 -10.89 13.03 23.73
C GLU A 469 -10.83 14.56 23.65
N GLU A 470 -9.88 15.14 24.39
CA GLU A 470 -9.69 16.59 24.43
C GLU A 470 -9.19 17.11 23.07
N ARG A 471 -8.33 16.33 22.39
CA ARG A 471 -7.86 16.67 21.03
C ARG A 471 -9.00 16.66 20.03
N LEU A 472 -9.88 15.67 20.07
CA LEU A 472 -11.06 15.61 19.21
C LEU A 472 -12.04 16.74 19.51
N LYS A 473 -12.25 17.04 20.79
CA LYS A 473 -13.08 18.18 21.22
C LYS A 473 -12.53 19.50 20.68
N ILE A 474 -11.22 19.74 20.80
CA ILE A 474 -10.57 20.93 20.22
C ILE A 474 -10.75 20.96 18.70
N LEU A 475 -10.52 19.84 18.01
CA LEU A 475 -10.66 19.75 16.56
C LEU A 475 -12.09 20.09 16.11
N ILE A 476 -13.10 19.50 16.75
CA ILE A 476 -14.51 19.71 16.39
C ILE A 476 -14.97 21.10 16.84
N GLU A 477 -14.97 21.37 18.15
CA GLU A 477 -15.63 22.54 18.74
C GLU A 477 -14.90 23.85 18.43
N GLU A 478 -13.57 23.84 18.36
CA GLU A 478 -12.79 25.07 18.19
C GLU A 478 -12.29 25.29 16.76
N MET A 479 -12.08 24.25 15.96
CA MET A 479 -11.52 24.40 14.62
C MET A 479 -12.61 24.21 13.56
N CYS A 480 -13.25 23.03 13.50
CA CYS A 480 -14.27 22.72 12.48
C CYS A 480 -15.49 23.64 12.59
N LEU A 481 -16.04 23.83 13.79
CA LEU A 481 -17.20 24.72 13.97
C LEU A 481 -16.85 26.18 13.68
N LYS A 482 -15.67 26.65 14.07
CA LYS A 482 -15.25 28.02 13.76
C LYS A 482 -15.06 28.23 12.26
N LEU A 483 -14.47 27.26 11.56
CA LEU A 483 -14.34 27.28 10.11
C LEU A 483 -15.73 27.43 9.45
N HIS A 484 -16.70 26.63 9.89
CA HIS A 484 -18.08 26.73 9.41
C HIS A 484 -18.73 28.09 9.71
N THR A 485 -18.63 28.60 10.95
CA THR A 485 -19.28 29.88 11.33
C THR A 485 -18.69 31.11 10.64
N LYS A 486 -17.41 31.08 10.26
CA LYS A 486 -16.76 32.18 9.56
C LYS A 486 -17.19 32.32 8.10
N GLY A 487 -18.11 31.46 7.62
CA GLY A 487 -18.42 31.36 6.19
C GLY A 487 -17.20 30.91 5.38
N GLY A 488 -16.22 30.26 6.04
CA GLY A 488 -15.05 29.70 5.41
C GLY A 488 -15.44 28.46 4.63
N GLY A 489 -16.09 28.68 3.48
CA GLY A 489 -16.15 27.69 2.43
C GLY A 489 -14.74 27.44 1.90
N PRO A 490 -14.51 26.30 1.27
CA PRO A 490 -13.20 26.00 0.75
C PRO A 490 -12.78 27.02 -0.31
N SER A 491 -11.51 27.39 -0.28
CA SER A 491 -10.94 28.27 -1.31
C SER A 491 -10.70 27.45 -2.58
N GLN A 492 -11.58 27.55 -3.57
CA GLN A 492 -11.39 26.89 -4.87
C GLN A 492 -10.00 27.19 -5.47
N GLN A 493 -9.52 28.43 -5.31
CA GLN A 493 -8.17 28.82 -5.74
C GLN A 493 -7.04 28.01 -5.08
N LYS A 494 -7.20 27.59 -3.82
CA LYS A 494 -6.22 26.71 -3.15
C LYS A 494 -6.30 25.28 -3.68
N LEU A 495 -7.51 24.75 -3.90
CA LEU A 495 -7.68 23.40 -4.46
C LEU A 495 -7.02 23.31 -5.85
N THR A 496 -7.29 24.28 -6.72
CA THR A 496 -6.67 24.32 -8.06
C THR A 496 -5.14 24.39 -7.99
N ARG A 497 -4.57 25.09 -7.01
CA ARG A 497 -3.10 25.12 -6.80
C ARG A 497 -2.55 23.77 -6.33
N MET A 498 -3.27 23.09 -5.44
CA MET A 498 -2.87 21.75 -4.99
C MET A 498 -2.89 20.75 -6.16
N LYS A 499 -3.97 20.74 -6.96
CA LYS A 499 -4.11 19.92 -8.17
C LYS A 499 -3.04 20.15 -9.22
N THR A 500 -2.67 21.40 -9.43
CA THR A 500 -1.72 21.78 -10.49
C THR A 500 -0.26 21.64 -10.07
N GLY A 501 0.03 21.23 -8.83
CA GLY A 501 1.40 21.07 -8.31
C GLY A 501 2.24 22.35 -8.30
N LYS A 502 1.63 23.52 -8.52
CA LYS A 502 2.32 24.82 -8.52
C LYS A 502 2.34 25.36 -7.09
N GLN A 503 3.44 25.08 -6.37
CA GLN A 503 3.73 25.69 -5.06
C GLN A 503 4.14 27.15 -5.18
#